data_AF-Q03RJ3-F1
#
_entry.id   AF-Q03RJ3-F1
#
_cell.length_a   1.000
_cell.length_b   1.000
_cell.length_c   1.000
_cell.angle_alpha   90.00
_cell.angle_beta   90.00
_cell.angle_gamma   90.00
#
_symmetry.space_group_name_H-M   'P 1'
#
loop_
_entity.id
_entity.type
_entity.pdbx_description
1 polymer ?
#
loop_
_entity_poly.entity_id
_entity_poly.type
_entity_poly.pdbx_seq_one_letter_code
_entity_poly.pdbx_strand_id
1 'polypeptide(L)'
;MENGLTHRNWWYQQLFTNWKRFELVYVVLLILLQLVVYLIAPDSLIGMVSGIGGVLCLVYGMKGRKISFIFGFIQCVAMAYVAWISHAYGSFAMDLIYVISQPIGWYLWGRDEVTRAFTRQTRRWLFIGAFIAWLVGWGILSQLGGQLPYFDAINFVVSLIAQVLYILKFRENWSLWIVVNIANVVYWGALTGQTLLGMTAVGTLGANLSQVALQGALLFNAVYATKVWASGAADHEGGAGQ
;
A
#
# COMPACT_ATOMS: atom_id res chain seq x y z
N MET A 1 6.81 -1.24 45.84
CA MET A 1 7.52 -2.18 44.93
C MET A 1 7.19 -1.76 43.51
N GLU A 2 7.88 -0.73 43.02
CA GLU A 2 7.83 -0.30 41.61
C GLU A 2 8.63 -1.31 40.78
N ASN A 3 7.94 -2.33 40.25
CA ASN A 3 8.56 -3.38 39.46
C ASN A 3 8.64 -2.97 37.98
N GLY A 4 9.79 -2.41 37.58
CA GLY A 4 10.61 -3.02 36.53
C GLY A 4 10.09 -3.10 35.08
N LEU A 5 9.17 -2.25 34.62
CA LEU A 5 8.90 -2.12 33.18
C LEU A 5 9.93 -1.18 32.54
N THR A 6 11.11 -1.75 32.29
CA THR A 6 12.21 -1.24 31.46
C THR A 6 11.77 -0.26 30.36
N HIS A 7 12.38 0.93 30.32
CA HIS A 7 12.46 1.78 29.11
C HIS A 7 13.02 0.96 27.95
N ARG A 8 12.17 0.29 27.17
CA ARG A 8 12.60 -0.42 25.96
C ARG A 8 12.88 0.63 24.89
N ASN A 9 13.99 0.47 24.17
CA ASN A 9 14.37 1.35 23.06
C ASN A 9 13.22 1.49 22.04
N TRP A 10 13.03 2.68 21.49
CA TRP A 10 12.03 3.02 20.48
C TRP A 10 11.93 1.98 19.34
N TRP A 11 13.08 1.49 18.85
CA TRP A 11 13.12 0.46 17.82
C TRP A 11 12.40 -0.83 18.22
N TYR A 12 12.61 -1.27 19.45
CA TYR A 12 11.94 -2.45 19.98
C TYR A 12 10.44 -2.21 20.10
N GLN A 13 10.04 -1.03 20.58
CA GLN A 13 8.63 -0.65 20.69
C GLN A 13 7.95 -0.70 19.32
N GLN A 14 8.56 -0.10 18.30
CA GLN A 14 8.01 -0.06 16.95
C GLN A 14 7.99 -1.43 16.27
N LEU A 15 9.00 -2.27 16.47
CA LEU A 15 9.11 -3.54 15.74
C LEU A 15 8.30 -4.66 16.40
N PHE A 16 8.29 -4.77 17.73
CA PHE A 16 7.98 -6.03 18.41
C PHE A 16 6.89 -5.97 19.49
N THR A 17 6.38 -4.80 19.86
CA THR A 17 5.32 -4.71 20.89
C THR A 17 3.93 -4.96 20.31
N ASN A 18 2.91 -5.22 21.14
CA ASN A 18 1.48 -5.15 20.79
C ASN A 18 1.04 -5.88 19.51
N TRP A 19 1.59 -7.05 19.23
CA TRP A 19 1.21 -7.88 18.08
C TRP A 19 0.13 -8.91 18.44
N LYS A 20 -0.90 -9.01 17.62
CA LYS A 20 -1.85 -10.13 17.72
C LYS A 20 -1.28 -11.36 17.02
N ARG A 21 -1.59 -12.55 17.52
CA ARG A 21 -1.12 -13.83 16.94
C ARG A 21 -1.42 -13.94 15.44
N PHE A 22 -2.65 -13.57 15.05
CA PHE A 22 -3.07 -13.52 13.65
C PHE A 22 -2.19 -12.59 12.79
N GLU A 23 -1.86 -11.39 13.29
CA GLU A 23 -1.07 -10.41 12.55
C GLU A 23 0.37 -10.90 12.32
N LEU A 24 0.96 -11.58 13.31
CA LEU A 24 2.28 -12.20 13.16
C LEU A 24 2.27 -13.31 12.11
N VAL A 25 1.28 -14.21 12.18
CA VAL A 25 1.12 -15.28 11.17
C VAL A 25 0.95 -14.66 9.79
N TYR A 26 0.14 -13.60 9.67
CA TYR A 26 -0.08 -12.90 8.40
C TYR A 26 1.21 -12.30 7.82
N VAL A 27 2.01 -11.59 8.63
CA VAL A 27 3.32 -11.05 8.19
C VAL A 27 4.25 -12.16 7.73
N VAL A 28 4.38 -13.22 8.52
CA VAL A 28 5.28 -14.34 8.21
C VAL A 28 4.85 -15.00 6.90
N LEU A 29 3.56 -15.24 6.71
CA LEU A 29 3.04 -15.81 5.45
C LEU A 29 3.34 -14.92 4.26
N LEU A 30 3.15 -13.60 4.38
CA LEU A 30 3.46 -12.67 3.28
C LEU A 30 4.95 -12.62 2.96
N ILE A 31 5.83 -12.61 3.96
CA ILE A 31 7.28 -12.62 3.75
C ILE A 31 7.72 -13.95 3.13
N LEU A 32 7.24 -15.08 3.65
CA LEU A 32 7.53 -16.40 3.07
C LEU A 32 7.05 -16.48 1.63
N LEU A 33 5.88 -15.92 1.31
CA LEU A 33 5.40 -15.86 -0.06
C LEU A 33 6.39 -15.09 -0.96
N GLN A 34 6.90 -13.93 -0.53
CA GLN A 34 7.90 -13.18 -1.29
C GLN A 34 9.19 -13.99 -1.52
N LEU A 35 9.67 -14.69 -0.49
CA LEU A 35 10.87 -15.53 -0.59
C LEU A 35 10.67 -16.72 -1.52
N VAL A 36 9.53 -17.42 -1.41
CA VAL A 36 9.21 -18.56 -2.27
C VAL A 36 9.10 -18.13 -3.72
N VAL A 37 8.45 -17.00 -4.01
CA VAL A 37 8.37 -16.44 -5.36
C VAL A 37 9.77 -16.16 -5.91
N TYR A 38 10.63 -15.51 -5.12
CA TYR A 38 12.01 -15.24 -5.51
C TYR A 38 12.83 -16.51 -5.76
N LEU A 39 12.64 -17.56 -4.97
CA LEU A 39 13.36 -18.84 -5.16
C LEU A 39 12.91 -19.60 -6.40
N ILE A 40 11.65 -19.49 -6.80
CA ILE A 40 11.10 -20.16 -8.00
C ILE A 40 11.42 -19.37 -9.26
N ALA A 41 11.32 -18.04 -9.21
CA ALA A 41 11.52 -17.14 -10.33
C ALA A 41 12.38 -15.94 -9.89
N PRO A 42 13.71 -16.13 -9.74
CA PRO A 42 14.59 -15.06 -9.28
C PRO A 42 14.64 -13.95 -10.33
N ASP A 43 14.21 -12.76 -9.92
CA ASP A 43 14.25 -11.54 -10.73
C ASP A 43 15.54 -10.74 -10.43
N SER A 44 15.61 -10.14 -9.25
CA SER A 44 16.76 -9.38 -8.77
C SER A 44 16.71 -9.25 -7.25
N LEU A 45 17.88 -9.13 -6.61
CA LEU A 45 17.94 -8.88 -5.17
C LEU A 45 17.22 -7.58 -4.78
N ILE A 46 17.24 -6.58 -5.67
CA ILE A 46 16.56 -5.29 -5.45
C ILE A 46 15.04 -5.46 -5.47
N GLY A 47 14.51 -6.24 -6.41
CA GLY A 47 13.09 -6.60 -6.48
C GLY A 47 12.62 -7.32 -5.21
N MET A 48 13.38 -8.32 -4.75
CA MET A 48 13.11 -9.04 -3.50
C MET A 48 13.12 -8.12 -2.28
N VAL A 49 14.15 -7.26 -2.13
CA VAL A 49 14.23 -6.29 -1.03
C VAL A 49 13.04 -5.34 -1.06
N SER A 50 12.62 -4.91 -2.25
CA SER A 50 11.44 -4.09 -2.42
C SER A 50 10.16 -4.81 -1.99
N GLY A 51 9.96 -6.07 -2.40
CA GLY A 51 8.81 -6.89 -2.01
C GLY A 51 8.70 -7.05 -0.49
N ILE A 52 9.81 -7.37 0.18
CA ILE A 52 9.85 -7.49 1.65
C ILE A 52 9.59 -6.13 2.31
N GLY A 53 10.25 -5.07 1.84
CA GLY A 53 10.02 -3.70 2.32
C GLY A 53 8.56 -3.28 2.19
N GLY A 54 7.89 -3.64 1.10
CA GLY A 54 6.49 -3.35 0.88
C GLY A 54 5.55 -4.09 1.81
N VAL A 55 5.80 -5.39 2.06
CA VAL A 55 5.03 -6.17 3.05
C VAL A 55 5.17 -5.54 4.43
N LEU A 56 6.39 -5.18 4.84
CA LEU A 56 6.62 -4.56 6.15
C LEU A 56 5.98 -3.18 6.23
N CYS A 57 6.15 -2.34 5.21
CA CYS A 57 5.50 -1.03 5.10
C CYS A 57 3.99 -1.13 5.32
N LEU A 58 3.36 -2.04 4.59
CA LEU A 58 1.92 -2.30 4.62
C LEU A 58 1.43 -2.73 6.00
N VAL A 59 2.08 -3.73 6.60
CA VAL A 59 1.63 -4.26 7.89
C VAL A 59 1.90 -3.29 9.04
N TYR A 60 3.03 -2.59 9.03
CA TYR A 60 3.28 -1.55 10.02
C TYR A 60 2.34 -0.36 9.85
N GLY A 61 1.98 -0.02 8.60
CA GLY A 61 1.03 1.04 8.28
C GLY A 61 -0.39 0.74 8.77
N MET A 62 -0.88 -0.49 8.60
CA MET A 62 -2.19 -0.89 9.14
C MET A 62 -2.23 -0.78 10.67
N LYS A 63 -1.11 -0.98 11.37
CA LYS A 63 -0.99 -0.83 12.83
C LYS A 63 -0.73 0.60 13.28
N GLY A 64 -0.64 1.57 12.36
CA GLY A 64 -0.37 2.96 12.71
C GLY A 64 1.06 3.22 13.19
N ARG A 65 2.04 2.37 12.83
CA ARG A 65 3.43 2.51 13.28
C ARG A 65 4.25 3.39 12.35
N LYS A 66 5.01 4.31 12.95
CA LYS A 66 5.89 5.25 12.25
C LYS A 66 6.98 4.54 11.44
N ILE A 67 7.44 3.37 11.90
CA ILE A 67 8.44 2.57 11.18
C ILE A 67 7.99 2.13 9.78
N SER A 68 6.68 2.14 9.51
CA SER A 68 6.12 1.90 8.16
C SER A 68 6.82 2.77 7.10
N PHE A 69 7.09 4.05 7.39
CA PHE A 69 7.73 4.96 6.42
C PHE A 69 9.18 4.60 6.11
N ILE A 70 9.91 3.97 7.03
CA ILE A 70 11.29 3.51 6.75
C ILE A 70 11.24 2.37 5.74
N PHE A 71 10.37 1.39 5.97
CA PHE A 71 10.19 0.26 5.05
C PHE A 71 9.60 0.71 3.72
N GLY A 72 8.66 1.65 3.74
CA GLY A 72 8.09 2.28 2.55
C GLY A 72 9.14 3.04 1.75
N PHE A 73 10.06 3.74 2.40
CA PHE A 73 11.14 4.44 1.71
C PHE A 73 12.08 3.46 1.00
N ILE A 74 12.49 2.39 1.67
CA ILE A 74 13.29 1.31 1.08
C ILE A 74 12.57 0.69 -0.13
N GLN A 75 11.29 0.35 0.03
CA GLN A 75 10.45 -0.20 -1.02
C GLN A 75 10.39 0.73 -2.24
N CYS A 76 10.00 1.99 -2.05
CA CYS A 76 9.75 2.92 -3.16
C CYS A 76 11.05 3.32 -3.87
N VAL A 77 12.19 3.46 -3.15
CA VAL A 77 13.49 3.69 -3.81
C VAL A 77 13.89 2.48 -4.65
N ALA A 78 13.74 1.27 -4.12
CA ALA A 78 14.03 0.05 -4.87
C ALA A 78 13.10 -0.12 -6.08
N MET A 79 11.80 0.15 -5.95
CA MET A 79 10.87 0.11 -7.08
C MET A 79 11.13 1.20 -8.10
N ALA A 80 11.44 2.44 -7.67
CA ALA A 80 11.83 3.49 -8.59
C ALA A 80 13.05 3.09 -9.44
N TYR A 81 14.06 2.47 -8.82
CA TYR A 81 15.21 1.96 -9.56
C TYR A 81 14.81 0.87 -10.58
N VAL A 82 14.00 -0.11 -10.17
CA VAL A 82 13.51 -1.18 -11.05
C VAL A 82 12.66 -0.61 -12.20
N ALA A 83 11.78 0.34 -11.91
CA ALA A 83 10.94 1.01 -12.91
C ALA A 83 11.77 1.81 -13.91
N TRP A 84 12.85 2.46 -13.45
CA TRP A 84 13.77 3.19 -14.32
C TRP A 84 14.48 2.27 -15.31
N ILE A 85 15.13 1.20 -14.83
CA ILE A 85 15.87 0.28 -15.71
C ILE A 85 14.96 -0.52 -16.64
N SER A 86 13.71 -0.76 -16.24
CA SER A 86 12.68 -1.40 -17.07
C SER A 86 11.94 -0.44 -18.00
N HIS A 87 12.30 0.84 -18.01
CA HIS A 87 11.67 1.89 -18.83
C HIS A 87 10.16 2.06 -18.55
N ALA A 88 9.72 1.68 -17.35
CA ALA A 88 8.35 1.83 -16.86
C ALA A 88 8.15 3.24 -16.24
N TYR A 89 8.19 4.27 -17.09
CA TYR A 89 8.21 5.67 -16.65
C TYR A 89 6.99 6.10 -15.82
N GLY A 90 5.81 5.51 -16.06
CA GLY A 90 4.61 5.79 -15.27
C GLY A 90 4.75 5.31 -13.82
N SER A 91 5.19 4.07 -13.62
CA SER A 91 5.48 3.53 -12.29
C SER A 91 6.62 4.31 -11.62
N PHE A 92 7.67 4.66 -12.37
CA PHE A 92 8.78 5.46 -11.86
C PHE A 92 8.34 6.82 -11.32
N ALA A 93 7.52 7.55 -12.08
CA ALA A 93 7.00 8.85 -11.64
C ALA A 93 6.15 8.70 -10.37
N MET A 94 5.37 7.62 -10.28
CA MET A 94 4.57 7.33 -9.11
C MET A 94 5.45 6.99 -7.90
N ASP A 95 6.43 6.10 -8.07
CA ASP A 95 7.35 5.72 -7.00
C ASP A 95 8.11 6.94 -6.48
N LEU A 96 8.48 7.90 -7.33
CA LEU A 96 9.12 9.15 -6.91
C LEU A 96 8.21 9.98 -6.00
N ILE A 97 6.91 10.08 -6.31
CA ILE A 97 5.94 10.73 -5.44
C ILE A 97 5.89 10.02 -4.08
N TYR A 98 5.89 8.69 -4.07
CA TYR A 98 5.91 7.94 -2.83
C TYR A 98 7.20 8.11 -2.05
N VAL A 99 8.37 8.09 -2.70
CA VAL A 99 9.67 8.38 -2.08
C VAL A 99 9.63 9.72 -1.36
N ILE A 100 9.10 10.77 -1.99
CA ILE A 100 8.95 12.10 -1.39
C ILE A 100 7.94 12.08 -0.23
N SER A 101 6.87 11.30 -0.35
CA SER A 101 5.84 11.22 0.69
C SER A 101 6.31 10.52 1.97
N GLN A 102 7.27 9.59 1.91
CA GLN A 102 7.66 8.82 3.10
C GLN A 102 8.31 9.70 4.19
N PRO A 103 9.29 10.57 3.89
CA PRO A 103 9.84 11.51 4.88
C PRO A 103 8.80 12.48 5.45
N ILE A 104 7.85 12.93 4.62
CA ILE A 104 6.76 13.81 5.04
C ILE A 104 5.85 13.07 6.03
N GLY A 105 5.44 11.86 5.70
CA GLY A 105 4.62 11.01 6.57
C GLY A 105 5.33 10.70 7.89
N TRP A 106 6.63 10.36 7.84
CA TRP A 106 7.45 10.18 9.04
C TRP A 106 7.44 11.42 9.93
N TYR A 107 7.62 12.61 9.35
CA TYR A 107 7.61 13.86 10.12
C TYR A 107 6.25 14.13 10.77
N LEU A 108 5.16 14.03 10.00
CA LEU A 108 3.81 14.32 10.47
C LEU A 108 3.33 13.33 11.54
N TRP A 109 3.58 12.04 11.35
CA TRP A 109 3.20 11.01 12.33
C TRP A 109 4.05 11.06 13.61
N GLY A 110 5.21 11.74 13.57
CA GLY A 110 6.00 12.01 14.77
C GLY A 110 5.44 13.14 15.64
N ARG A 111 4.47 13.91 15.15
CA ARG A 111 3.83 15.02 15.88
C ARG A 111 2.41 14.70 16.30
N ASP A 112 1.71 13.92 15.48
CA ASP A 112 0.31 13.59 15.67
C ASP A 112 0.13 12.08 15.84
N GLU A 113 -0.19 11.66 17.06
CA GLU A 113 -0.37 10.24 17.38
C GLU A 113 -1.77 9.74 17.06
N VAL A 114 -2.75 10.62 16.98
CA VAL A 114 -4.17 10.26 16.88
C VAL A 114 -4.63 10.20 15.42
N THR A 115 -5.28 9.09 15.07
CA THR A 115 -5.99 8.95 13.79
C THR A 115 -7.16 9.92 13.67
N ARG A 116 -7.28 10.52 12.49
CA ARG A 116 -8.30 11.53 12.16
C ARG A 116 -9.42 10.91 11.36
N ALA A 117 -10.56 11.59 11.41
CA ALA A 117 -11.77 11.15 10.77
C ALA A 117 -12.51 12.31 10.14
N PHE A 118 -13.01 12.11 8.93
CA PHE A 118 -13.94 13.05 8.33
C PHE A 118 -15.34 12.93 8.91
N THR A 119 -16.07 14.05 8.92
CA THR A 119 -17.51 14.04 9.13
C THR A 119 -18.19 13.28 7.97
N ARG A 120 -19.43 12.81 8.19
CA ARG A 120 -20.18 12.09 7.14
C ARG A 120 -20.33 12.92 5.86
N GLN A 121 -20.49 14.24 5.99
CA GLN A 121 -20.62 15.16 4.86
C GLN A 121 -19.29 15.33 4.12
N THR A 122 -18.18 15.59 4.84
CA THR A 122 -16.85 15.75 4.22
C THR A 122 -16.43 14.44 3.54
N ARG A 123 -16.71 13.29 4.16
CA ARG A 123 -16.45 11.98 3.56
C ARG A 123 -17.20 11.80 2.25
N ARG A 124 -18.48 12.19 2.18
CA ARG A 124 -19.26 12.12 0.93
C ARG A 124 -18.63 12.97 -0.16
N TRP A 125 -18.23 14.20 0.16
CA TRP A 125 -17.57 15.09 -0.80
C TRP A 125 -16.19 14.60 -1.23
N LEU A 126 -15.43 13.97 -0.34
CA LEU A 126 -14.17 13.31 -0.68
C LEU A 126 -14.38 12.25 -1.76
N PHE A 127 -15.36 11.34 -1.60
CA PHE A 127 -15.61 10.29 -2.60
C PHE A 127 -16.15 10.85 -3.91
N ILE A 128 -17.01 11.88 -3.86
CA ILE A 128 -17.47 12.58 -5.08
C ILE A 128 -16.30 13.25 -5.79
N GLY A 129 -15.44 13.95 -5.04
CA GLY A 129 -14.26 14.61 -5.58
C GLY A 129 -13.26 13.62 -6.18
N ALA A 130 -13.01 12.49 -5.51
CA ALA A 130 -12.16 11.41 -6.01
C ALA A 130 -12.73 10.80 -7.30
N PHE A 131 -14.05 10.62 -7.38
CA PHE A 131 -14.72 10.13 -8.59
C PHE A 131 -14.59 11.12 -9.75
N ILE A 132 -14.82 12.41 -9.51
CA ILE A 132 -14.64 13.46 -10.54
C ILE A 132 -13.18 13.54 -10.99
N ALA A 133 -12.23 13.52 -10.05
CA ALA A 133 -10.81 13.54 -10.37
C ALA A 133 -10.39 12.32 -11.20
N TRP A 134 -10.95 11.14 -10.89
CA TRP A 134 -10.78 9.94 -11.70
C TRP A 134 -11.33 10.10 -13.12
N LEU A 135 -12.53 10.67 -13.30
CA LEU A 135 -13.10 10.93 -14.64
C LEU A 135 -12.20 11.87 -15.47
N VAL A 136 -11.66 12.91 -14.84
CA VAL A 136 -10.70 13.83 -15.50
C VAL A 136 -9.41 13.09 -15.86
N GLY A 137 -8.86 12.31 -14.93
CA GLY A 137 -7.66 11.50 -15.17
C GLY A 137 -7.85 10.50 -16.30
N TRP A 138 -9.02 9.84 -16.36
CA TRP A 138 -9.37 8.95 -17.46
C TRP A 138 -9.46 9.70 -18.79
N GLY A 139 -10.10 10.87 -18.82
CA GLY A 139 -10.17 11.71 -20.02
C GLY A 139 -8.78 12.03 -20.60
N ILE A 140 -7.82 12.39 -19.73
CA ILE A 140 -6.44 12.66 -20.12
C ILE A 140 -5.73 11.39 -20.59
N LEU A 141 -5.77 10.31 -19.79
CA LEU A 141 -5.05 9.06 -20.10
C LEU A 141 -5.61 8.36 -21.34
N SER A 142 -6.89 8.55 -21.66
CA SER A 142 -7.50 7.98 -22.88
C SER A 142 -6.86 8.51 -24.16
N GLN A 143 -6.24 9.70 -24.12
CA GLN A 143 -5.53 10.30 -25.25
C GLN A 143 -4.13 9.72 -25.44
N LEU A 144 -3.62 8.97 -24.45
CA LEU A 144 -2.25 8.43 -24.45
C LEU A 144 -2.17 6.99 -25.01
N GLY A 145 -3.29 6.41 -25.48
CA GLY A 145 -3.30 5.09 -26.12
C GLY A 145 -3.03 3.91 -25.18
N GLY A 146 -3.21 4.07 -23.88
CA GLY A 146 -3.10 2.98 -22.90
C GLY A 146 -4.16 1.88 -23.09
N GLN A 147 -3.90 0.67 -22.58
CA GLN A 147 -4.81 -0.47 -22.76
C GLN A 147 -6.18 -0.26 -22.12
N LEU A 148 -6.22 0.09 -20.83
CA LEU A 148 -7.44 0.34 -20.09
C LEU A 148 -7.28 1.64 -19.29
N PRO A 149 -7.37 2.81 -19.96
CA PRO A 149 -7.05 4.11 -19.38
C PRO A 149 -7.87 4.46 -18.13
N TYR A 150 -9.05 3.84 -17.97
CA TYR A 150 -9.89 4.02 -16.80
C TYR A 150 -9.33 3.32 -15.54
N PHE A 151 -8.74 2.12 -15.67
CA PHE A 151 -8.07 1.44 -14.55
C PHE A 151 -6.76 2.16 -14.20
N ASP A 152 -6.01 2.59 -15.21
CA ASP A 152 -4.78 3.36 -15.03
C ASP A 152 -5.05 4.67 -14.27
N ALA A 153 -6.16 5.36 -14.59
CA ALA A 153 -6.59 6.57 -13.89
C ALA A 153 -6.91 6.32 -12.42
N ILE A 154 -7.52 5.17 -12.06
CA ILE A 154 -7.78 4.82 -10.65
C ILE A 154 -6.44 4.66 -9.93
N ASN A 155 -5.54 3.88 -10.50
CA ASN A 155 -4.25 3.55 -9.92
C ASN A 155 -3.37 4.79 -9.69
N PHE A 156 -3.52 5.81 -10.53
CA PHE A 156 -2.79 7.05 -10.36
C PHE A 156 -3.51 8.01 -9.40
N VAL A 157 -4.73 8.44 -9.77
CA VAL A 157 -5.42 9.55 -9.09
C VAL A 157 -5.91 9.15 -7.71
N VAL A 158 -6.58 7.99 -7.60
CA VAL A 158 -7.18 7.57 -6.33
C VAL A 158 -6.08 7.17 -5.34
N SER A 159 -5.02 6.49 -5.80
CA SER A 159 -3.88 6.14 -4.95
C SER A 159 -3.11 7.37 -4.46
N LEU A 160 -3.03 8.44 -5.25
CA LEU A 160 -2.42 9.70 -4.80
C LEU A 160 -3.23 10.34 -3.67
N ILE A 161 -4.56 10.40 -3.83
CA ILE A 161 -5.46 10.91 -2.77
C ILE A 161 -5.35 10.01 -1.53
N ALA A 162 -5.36 8.69 -1.70
CA ALA A 162 -5.21 7.73 -0.62
C ALA A 162 -3.90 7.93 0.15
N GLN A 163 -2.79 8.14 -0.55
CA GLN A 163 -1.49 8.40 0.05
C GLN A 163 -1.47 9.72 0.83
N VAL A 164 -2.04 10.79 0.28
CA VAL A 164 -2.15 12.08 1.00
C VAL A 164 -2.95 11.93 2.28
N LEU A 165 -4.09 11.22 2.24
CA LEU A 165 -4.88 10.95 3.44
C LEU A 165 -4.14 10.06 4.45
N TYR A 166 -3.35 9.10 3.96
CA TYR A 166 -2.54 8.22 4.81
C TYR A 166 -1.48 9.00 5.58
N ILE A 167 -0.68 9.85 4.93
CA ILE A 167 0.33 10.67 5.61
C ILE A 167 -0.30 11.66 6.61
N LEU A 168 -1.54 12.08 6.37
CA LEU A 168 -2.33 12.95 7.27
C LEU A 168 -3.12 12.18 8.34
N LYS A 169 -2.95 10.86 8.44
CA LYS A 169 -3.62 9.94 9.37
C LYS A 169 -5.15 9.95 9.31
N PHE A 170 -5.77 10.25 8.16
CA PHE A 170 -7.22 10.11 8.00
C PHE A 170 -7.60 8.65 7.76
N ARG A 171 -8.49 8.09 8.58
CA ARG A 171 -8.93 6.69 8.46
C ARG A 171 -9.61 6.34 7.14
N GLU A 172 -10.19 7.33 6.46
CA GLU A 172 -10.79 7.18 5.14
C GLU A 172 -9.78 6.80 4.04
N ASN A 173 -8.46 6.94 4.28
CA ASN A 173 -7.41 6.49 3.35
C ASN A 173 -7.58 5.01 2.96
N TRP A 174 -7.88 4.15 3.93
CA TRP A 174 -8.02 2.71 3.70
C TRP A 174 -9.24 2.38 2.84
N SER A 175 -10.29 3.21 2.90
CA SER A 175 -11.45 3.05 2.03
C SER A 175 -11.10 3.34 0.56
N LEU A 176 -10.22 4.31 0.30
CA LEU A 176 -9.71 4.57 -1.05
C LEU A 176 -8.79 3.43 -1.51
N TRP A 177 -7.93 2.90 -0.63
CA TRP A 177 -7.11 1.72 -0.93
C TRP A 177 -7.94 0.48 -1.25
N ILE A 178 -9.08 0.27 -0.59
CA ILE A 178 -10.04 -0.79 -0.94
C ILE A 178 -10.53 -0.61 -2.38
N VAL A 179 -10.91 0.61 -2.79
CA VAL A 179 -11.36 0.90 -4.17
C VAL A 179 -10.26 0.59 -5.17
N VAL A 180 -9.03 1.06 -4.92
CA VAL A 180 -7.87 0.80 -5.77
C VAL A 180 -7.62 -0.71 -5.89
N ASN A 181 -7.58 -1.44 -4.77
CA ASN A 181 -7.27 -2.87 -4.78
C ASN A 181 -8.38 -3.69 -5.47
N ILE A 182 -9.66 -3.35 -5.29
CA ILE A 182 -10.76 -4.00 -6.02
C ILE A 182 -10.60 -3.76 -7.52
N ALA A 183 -10.34 -2.52 -7.94
CA ALA A 183 -10.15 -2.19 -9.34
C ALA A 183 -9.00 -3.02 -9.96
N ASN A 184 -7.89 -3.16 -9.23
CA ASN A 184 -6.78 -3.99 -9.68
C ASN A 184 -7.10 -5.49 -9.72
N VAL A 185 -7.81 -6.04 -8.74
CA VAL A 185 -8.26 -7.45 -8.78
C VAL A 185 -9.11 -7.70 -10.03
N VAL A 186 -10.03 -6.79 -10.35
CA VAL A 186 -10.86 -6.89 -11.57
C VAL A 186 -10.01 -6.77 -12.83
N TYR A 187 -9.12 -5.78 -12.90
CA TYR A 187 -8.23 -5.55 -14.05
C TYR A 187 -7.36 -6.78 -14.36
N TRP A 188 -6.61 -7.26 -13.37
CA TRP A 188 -5.71 -8.40 -13.54
C TRP A 188 -6.48 -9.72 -13.73
N GLY A 189 -7.67 -9.85 -13.15
CA GLY A 189 -8.56 -10.99 -13.37
C GLY A 189 -9.11 -11.03 -14.80
N ALA A 190 -9.54 -9.89 -15.33
CA ALA A 190 -9.97 -9.77 -16.72
C ALA A 190 -8.82 -10.07 -17.68
N LEU A 191 -7.63 -9.52 -17.42
CA LEU A 191 -6.43 -9.77 -18.23
C LEU A 191 -6.03 -11.25 -18.19
N THR A 192 -6.12 -11.90 -17.01
CA THR A 192 -5.92 -13.36 -16.87
C THR A 192 -6.88 -14.14 -17.77
N GLY A 193 -8.17 -13.81 -17.75
CA GLY A 193 -9.17 -14.44 -18.61
C GLY A 193 -8.87 -14.25 -20.10
N GLN A 194 -8.49 -13.03 -20.50
CA GLN A 194 -8.08 -12.74 -21.88
C GLN A 194 -6.84 -13.55 -22.30
N THR A 195 -5.83 -13.68 -21.43
CA THR A 195 -4.63 -14.48 -21.72
C THR A 195 -4.98 -15.96 -21.89
N LEU A 196 -5.84 -16.52 -21.02
CA LEU A 196 -6.28 -17.92 -21.11
C LEU A 196 -7.06 -18.20 -22.41
N LEU A 197 -7.83 -17.22 -22.88
CA LEU A 197 -8.60 -17.32 -24.13
C LEU A 197 -7.77 -16.97 -25.38
N GLY A 198 -6.47 -16.64 -25.23
CA GLY A 198 -5.61 -16.23 -26.33
C GLY A 198 -6.01 -14.89 -26.98
N MET A 199 -6.78 -14.05 -26.27
CA MET A 199 -7.33 -12.80 -26.77
C MET A 199 -6.38 -11.60 -26.60
N THR A 200 -5.29 -11.75 -25.85
CA THR A 200 -4.30 -10.70 -25.60
C THR A 200 -2.90 -11.27 -25.59
N ALA A 201 -1.95 -10.51 -26.12
CA ALA A 201 -0.51 -10.78 -26.03
C ALA A 201 0.16 -9.97 -24.90
N VAL A 202 -0.62 -9.23 -24.10
CA VAL A 202 -0.09 -8.37 -23.05
C VAL A 202 -0.01 -9.11 -21.72
N GLY A 203 1.20 -9.12 -21.15
CA GLY A 203 1.53 -9.84 -19.93
C GLY A 203 1.67 -11.34 -20.14
N THR A 204 1.95 -12.06 -19.06
CA THR A 204 1.98 -13.53 -19.05
C THR A 204 0.94 -14.03 -18.07
N LEU A 205 0.44 -15.25 -18.27
CA LEU A 205 -0.54 -15.85 -17.37
C LEU A 205 -0.04 -15.85 -15.91
N GLY A 206 1.23 -16.21 -15.71
CA GLY A 206 1.87 -16.20 -14.40
C GLY A 206 1.93 -14.81 -13.76
N ALA A 207 2.32 -13.78 -14.53
CA ALA A 207 2.35 -12.40 -14.03
C ALA A 207 0.94 -11.91 -13.65
N ASN A 208 -0.07 -12.18 -14.48
CA ASN A 208 -1.45 -11.74 -14.25
C ASN A 208 -2.03 -12.40 -13.00
N LEU A 209 -1.85 -13.71 -12.83
CA LEU A 209 -2.29 -14.44 -11.63
C LEU A 209 -1.58 -13.97 -10.36
N SER A 210 -0.27 -13.68 -10.47
CA SER A 210 0.51 -13.16 -9.34
C SER A 210 -0.01 -11.80 -8.89
N GLN A 211 -0.39 -10.94 -9.84
CA GLN A 211 -1.01 -9.65 -9.53
C GLN A 211 -2.39 -9.82 -8.92
N VAL A 212 -3.25 -10.72 -9.40
CA VAL A 212 -4.54 -11.00 -8.74
C VAL A 212 -4.35 -11.41 -7.28
N ALA A 213 -3.41 -12.33 -7.02
CA ALA A 213 -3.11 -12.78 -5.65
C ALA A 213 -2.59 -11.64 -4.76
N LEU A 214 -1.66 -10.83 -5.27
CA LEU A 214 -1.12 -9.68 -4.56
C LEU A 214 -2.22 -8.67 -4.20
N GLN A 215 -3.04 -8.29 -5.18
CA GLN A 215 -4.10 -7.30 -5.00
C GLN A 215 -5.19 -7.82 -4.06
N GLY A 216 -5.44 -9.13 -4.04
CA GLY A 216 -6.27 -9.79 -3.04
C GLY A 216 -5.70 -9.67 -1.61
N ALA A 217 -4.40 -9.86 -1.42
CA ALA A 217 -3.75 -9.66 -0.12
C ALA A 217 -3.78 -8.19 0.32
N LEU A 218 -3.52 -7.25 -0.60
CA LEU A 218 -3.63 -5.81 -0.34
C LEU A 218 -5.06 -5.40 0.03
N LEU A 219 -6.06 -5.95 -0.65
CA LEU A 219 -7.47 -5.74 -0.36
C LEU A 219 -7.83 -6.23 1.05
N PHE A 220 -7.44 -7.46 1.38
CA PHE A 220 -7.63 -8.01 2.72
C PHE A 220 -7.00 -7.12 3.79
N ASN A 221 -5.75 -6.68 3.57
CA ASN A 221 -5.05 -5.77 4.46
C ASN A 221 -5.81 -4.45 4.64
N ALA A 222 -6.25 -3.82 3.54
CA ALA A 222 -6.94 -2.53 3.60
C ALA A 222 -8.28 -2.62 4.35
N VAL A 223 -9.01 -3.74 4.18
CA VAL A 223 -10.23 -4.03 4.97
C VAL A 223 -9.90 -4.20 6.45
N TYR A 224 -8.87 -4.98 6.79
CA TYR A 224 -8.45 -5.16 8.19
C TYR A 224 -7.96 -3.85 8.81
N ALA A 225 -7.18 -3.06 8.08
CA ALA A 225 -6.66 -1.77 8.51
C ALA A 225 -7.79 -0.77 8.79
N THR A 226 -8.85 -0.77 7.99
CA THR A 226 -10.06 0.03 8.26
C THR A 226 -10.64 -0.30 9.63
N LYS A 227 -10.69 -1.57 10.01
CA LYS A 227 -11.16 -2.00 11.34
C LYS A 227 -10.21 -1.55 12.46
N VAL A 228 -8.90 -1.74 12.28
CA VAL A 228 -7.87 -1.37 13.27
C VAL A 228 -7.85 0.15 13.52
N TRP A 229 -7.96 0.95 12.47
CA TRP A 229 -7.99 2.41 12.57
C TRP A 229 -9.34 2.91 13.10
N ALA A 230 -10.45 2.29 12.72
CA ALA A 230 -11.77 2.66 13.25
C ALA A 230 -11.92 2.36 14.75
N SER A 231 -11.24 1.33 15.27
CA SER A 231 -11.27 0.99 16.69
C SER A 231 -10.29 1.80 17.55
N GLY A 232 -9.49 2.70 16.96
CA GLY A 232 -8.42 3.43 17.65
C GLY A 232 -7.21 2.54 18.01
N ALA A 233 -7.21 1.27 17.60
CA ALA A 233 -6.11 0.35 17.93
C ALA A 233 -4.80 0.80 17.27
N ALA A 234 -4.87 1.47 16.11
CA ALA A 234 -3.71 2.06 15.45
C ALA A 234 -2.99 3.12 16.31
N ASP A 235 -3.71 3.83 17.17
CA ASP A 235 -3.15 4.87 18.03
C ASP A 235 -2.42 4.25 19.25
N HIS A 236 -2.92 3.12 19.76
CA HIS A 236 -2.37 2.44 20.94
C HIS A 236 -1.32 1.37 20.60
N GLU A 237 -1.47 0.69 19.47
CA GLU A 237 -0.52 -0.32 18.97
C GLU A 237 0.67 0.33 18.24
N GLY A 238 0.58 1.64 17.96
CA GLY A 238 1.55 2.50 17.29
C GLY A 238 2.85 2.71 18.06
N GLY A 239 2.88 2.41 19.36
CA GLY A 239 4.05 2.59 20.23
C GLY A 239 4.55 4.04 20.30
N ALA A 240 3.69 5.01 19.98
CA ALA A 240 4.03 6.43 20.04
C ALA A 240 3.71 7.05 21.42
N GLY A 241 2.75 6.48 22.17
CA GLY A 241 2.23 7.11 23.39
C GLY A 241 2.62 6.48 24.73
N GLN A 242 3.87 5.99 24.91
CA GLN A 242 4.46 5.71 26.24
C GLN A 242 5.98 5.91 26.27
#